data_AF-A0A3L8A3D6-F1
#
_entry.id   AF-A0A3L8A3D6-F1
#
_cell.length_a   1.000
_cell.length_b   1.000
_cell.length_c   1.000
_cell.angle_alpha   90.00
_cell.angle_beta   90.00
_cell.angle_gamma   90.00
#
_symmetry.space_group_name_H-M   'P 1'
#
loop_
_entity.id
_entity.type
_entity.pdbx_description
1 polymer ?
#
loop_
_entity_poly.entity_id
_entity_poly.type
_entity_poly.pdbx_seq_one_letter_code
_entity_poly.pdbx_strand_id
1 'polypeptide(L)'
;MLEIKFRAGEKERLWQQPMKPQPRSKKAVRKKKRGPKTNSRRTKVKFNETAVGHFLFVYAPIQYLLLMEYHSVLRLTHRNQIISYEAIETIALNSDNPAFRSARFRRALISYRRFGMKPLRPTGWTLKDAVYYARNSFYIHEAVKKCTE
;
A
#
# COMPACT_ATOMS: atom_id res chain seq x y z
N MET A 1 56.59 11.76 -44.11
CA MET A 1 57.54 11.18 -43.14
C MET A 1 58.44 12.29 -42.64
N LEU A 2 58.32 12.65 -41.35
CA LEU A 2 59.16 13.63 -40.68
C LEU A 2 59.72 12.95 -39.42
N GLU A 3 61.01 12.59 -39.46
CA GLU A 3 61.72 11.97 -38.34
C GLU A 3 62.19 13.07 -37.37
N ILE A 4 61.59 13.11 -36.17
CA ILE A 4 62.04 13.97 -35.09
C ILE A 4 63.23 13.29 -34.42
N LYS A 5 64.44 13.81 -34.67
CA LYS A 5 65.69 13.41 -34.02
C LYS A 5 65.77 14.04 -32.63
N PHE A 6 65.51 13.26 -31.58
CA PHE A 6 65.74 13.68 -30.20
C PHE A 6 67.25 13.71 -29.87
N ARG A 7 67.74 14.80 -29.25
CA ARG A 7 69.13 14.93 -28.77
C ARG A 7 69.37 14.02 -27.56
N ALA A 8 70.58 13.47 -27.48
CA ALA A 8 71.00 12.56 -26.40
C ALA A 8 70.84 13.23 -25.01
N GLY A 9 70.13 12.55 -24.11
CA GLY A 9 69.93 12.97 -22.71
C GLY A 9 68.50 13.35 -22.30
N GLU A 10 67.58 13.60 -23.24
CA GLU A 10 66.18 13.95 -22.90
C GLU A 10 65.30 12.74 -22.55
N LYS A 11 65.66 11.54 -23.03
CA LYS A 11 64.88 10.32 -22.75
C LYS A 11 64.94 9.89 -21.28
N GLU A 12 66.00 10.20 -20.55
CA GLU A 12 66.21 9.65 -19.19
C GLU A 12 65.48 10.42 -18.08
N ARG A 13 65.09 11.68 -18.33
CA ARG A 13 64.37 12.50 -17.34
C ARG A 13 62.86 12.29 -17.34
N LEU A 14 62.29 11.59 -18.33
CA LEU A 14 60.86 11.29 -18.37
C LEU A 14 60.47 10.06 -17.54
N TRP A 15 61.43 9.21 -17.15
CA TRP A 15 61.16 7.92 -16.50
C TRP A 15 61.32 7.89 -14.97
N GLN A 16 61.55 9.04 -14.32
CA GLN A 16 61.78 9.10 -12.86
C GLN A 16 60.82 10.03 -12.11
N GLN A 17 59.52 9.96 -12.39
CA GLN A 17 58.53 10.48 -11.43
C GLN A 17 58.01 9.33 -10.56
N PRO A 18 58.34 9.29 -9.25
CA PRO A 18 57.74 8.33 -8.34
C PRO A 18 56.25 8.66 -8.17
N MET A 19 55.37 7.75 -8.60
CA MET A 19 53.93 7.88 -8.36
C MET A 19 53.66 7.92 -6.86
N LYS A 20 53.11 9.03 -6.36
CA LYS A 20 52.61 9.14 -4.98
C LYS A 20 51.51 8.08 -4.76
N PRO A 21 51.55 7.30 -3.66
CA PRO A 21 50.51 6.30 -3.42
C PRO A 21 49.17 6.98 -3.19
N GLN A 22 48.19 6.68 -4.04
CA GLN A 22 46.79 7.11 -3.87
C GLN A 22 46.21 6.49 -2.58
N PRO A 23 45.50 7.26 -1.74
CA PRO A 23 44.85 6.70 -0.56
C PRO A 23 43.75 5.73 -1.01
N ARG A 24 43.88 4.46 -0.63
CA ARG A 24 42.86 3.43 -0.85
C ARG A 24 41.55 3.85 -0.19
N SER A 25 40.55 4.21 -1.01
CA SER A 25 39.21 4.49 -0.53
C SER A 25 38.64 3.23 0.14
N LYS A 26 38.38 3.32 1.45
CA LYS A 26 37.64 2.27 2.16
C LYS A 26 36.23 2.27 1.58
N LYS A 27 35.90 1.25 0.77
CA LYS A 27 34.54 1.03 0.28
C LYS A 27 33.60 1.02 1.49
N ALA A 28 32.79 2.06 1.62
CA ALA A 28 31.76 2.11 2.65
C ALA A 28 30.84 0.91 2.46
N VAL A 29 30.89 -0.04 3.39
CA VAL A 29 29.94 -1.15 3.45
C VAL A 29 28.57 -0.52 3.60
N ARG A 30 27.79 -0.47 2.51
CA ARG A 30 26.40 -0.05 2.54
C ARG A 30 25.67 -0.98 3.51
N LYS A 31 25.46 -0.52 4.75
CA LYS A 31 24.61 -1.22 5.71
C LYS A 31 23.27 -1.43 5.00
N LYS A 32 22.94 -2.69 4.67
CA LYS A 32 21.63 -3.03 4.13
C LYS A 32 20.61 -2.43 5.09
N LYS A 33 19.79 -1.47 4.62
CA LYS A 33 18.67 -0.96 5.41
C LYS A 33 17.90 -2.20 5.86
N ARG A 34 17.78 -2.40 7.19
CA ARG A 34 16.96 -3.47 7.73
C ARG A 34 15.60 -3.33 7.06
N GLY A 35 15.17 -4.36 6.32
CA GLY A 35 13.85 -4.36 5.71
C GLY A 35 12.78 -4.06 6.76
N PRO A 36 11.57 -3.63 6.35
CA PRO A 36 10.50 -3.33 7.30
C PRO A 36 10.39 -4.50 8.28
N LYS A 37 10.49 -4.22 9.59
CA LYS A 37 10.42 -5.25 10.65
C LYS A 37 9.20 -6.13 10.38
N THR A 38 9.42 -7.36 9.95
CA THR A 38 8.42 -8.37 9.57
C THR A 38 7.59 -8.88 10.75
N ASN A 39 7.68 -8.22 11.90
CA ASN A 39 7.09 -8.65 13.16
C ASN A 39 6.20 -7.58 13.79
N SER A 40 5.53 -6.75 12.98
CA SER A 40 4.34 -6.07 13.49
C SER A 40 3.27 -7.14 13.67
N ARG A 41 2.99 -7.51 14.93
CA ARG A 41 1.79 -8.30 15.27
C ARG A 41 0.63 -7.65 14.53
N ARG A 42 -0.05 -8.40 13.66
CA ARG A 42 -1.17 -7.85 12.86
C ARG A 42 -2.20 -7.28 13.83
N THR A 43 -2.26 -5.96 13.91
CA THR A 43 -3.15 -5.25 14.82
C THR A 43 -4.58 -5.53 14.40
N LYS A 44 -5.41 -5.90 15.36
CA LYS A 44 -6.85 -6.02 15.12
C LYS A 44 -7.40 -4.61 14.90
N VAL A 45 -7.92 -4.35 13.71
CA VAL A 45 -8.51 -3.06 13.33
C VAL A 45 -10.02 -3.09 13.53
N LYS A 46 -10.66 -1.93 13.51
CA LYS A 46 -12.13 -1.85 13.47
C LYS A 46 -12.64 -2.23 12.09
N PHE A 47 -13.90 -2.62 11.98
CA PHE A 47 -14.47 -3.06 10.70
C PHE A 47 -14.41 -1.95 9.64
N ASN A 48 -14.74 -0.71 10.00
CA ASN A 48 -14.69 0.46 9.11
C ASN A 48 -13.28 0.78 8.57
N GLU A 49 -12.22 0.32 9.25
CA GLU A 49 -10.83 0.48 8.81
C GLU A 49 -10.39 -0.63 7.84
N THR A 50 -11.19 -1.69 7.70
CA THR A 50 -10.95 -2.72 6.68
C THR A 50 -11.32 -2.23 5.30
N ALA A 51 -10.70 -2.79 4.26
CA ALA A 51 -11.02 -2.43 2.88
C ALA A 51 -12.51 -2.66 2.54
N VAL A 52 -13.12 -3.72 3.09
CA VAL A 52 -14.55 -4.02 2.89
C VAL A 52 -15.43 -3.05 3.66
N GLY A 53 -15.15 -2.82 4.94
CA GLY A 53 -15.96 -1.89 5.74
C GLY A 53 -15.91 -0.47 5.17
N HIS A 54 -14.73 -0.02 4.73
CA HIS A 54 -14.57 1.23 4.01
C HIS A 54 -15.37 1.26 2.69
N PHE A 55 -15.27 0.20 1.89
CA PHE A 55 -16.00 0.09 0.63
C PHE A 55 -17.53 0.20 0.86
N LEU A 56 -18.04 -0.57 1.82
CA LEU A 56 -19.46 -0.56 2.16
C LEU A 56 -19.90 0.83 2.61
N PHE A 57 -19.12 1.48 3.48
CA PHE A 57 -19.45 2.82 3.96
C PHE A 57 -19.56 3.85 2.83
N VAL A 58 -18.65 3.81 1.85
CA VAL A 58 -18.60 4.81 0.78
C VAL A 58 -19.59 4.51 -0.35
N TYR A 59 -19.68 3.25 -0.78
CA TYR A 59 -20.39 2.88 -2.01
C TYR A 59 -21.72 2.16 -1.75
N ALA A 60 -21.95 1.65 -0.54
CA ALA A 60 -23.15 0.90 -0.17
C ALA A 60 -23.60 1.22 1.28
N PRO A 61 -23.87 2.50 1.60
CA PRO A 61 -24.07 2.94 2.98
C PRO A 61 -25.29 2.29 3.66
N ILE A 62 -26.35 1.99 2.90
CA ILE A 62 -27.54 1.31 3.42
C ILE A 62 -27.17 -0.12 3.88
N GLN A 63 -26.46 -0.86 3.04
CA GLN A 63 -25.98 -2.21 3.35
C GLN A 63 -24.96 -2.20 4.50
N TYR A 64 -24.12 -1.17 4.59
CA TYR A 64 -23.23 -0.96 5.72
C TYR A 64 -24.00 -0.82 7.03
N LEU A 65 -25.01 0.06 7.07
CA LEU A 65 -25.81 0.31 8.28
C LEU A 65 -26.54 -0.95 8.73
N LEU A 66 -27.19 -1.65 7.80
CA LEU A 66 -27.87 -2.92 8.06
C LEU A 66 -26.91 -3.97 8.64
N LEU A 67 -25.70 -4.07 8.09
CA LEU A 67 -24.67 -4.98 8.59
C LEU A 67 -24.18 -4.61 10.00
N MET A 68 -24.03 -3.31 10.29
CA MET A 68 -23.61 -2.84 11.62
C MET A 68 -24.70 -3.08 12.67
N GLU A 69 -25.97 -2.90 12.31
CA GLU A 69 -27.11 -3.17 13.19
C GLU A 69 -27.27 -4.67 13.45
N TYR A 70 -27.19 -5.49 12.40
CA TYR A 70 -27.13 -6.94 12.57
C TYR A 70 -25.98 -7.38 13.49
N HIS A 71 -24.79 -6.76 13.32
CA HIS A 71 -23.64 -7.04 14.19
C HIS A 71 -23.87 -6.60 15.64
N SER A 72 -24.54 -5.46 15.87
CA SER A 72 -24.82 -4.99 17.23
C SER A 72 -25.74 -5.95 17.98
N VAL A 73 -26.78 -6.47 17.32
CA VAL A 73 -27.68 -7.49 17.86
C VAL A 73 -26.94 -8.79 18.15
N LEU A 74 -26.10 -9.26 17.22
CA LEU A 74 -25.30 -10.47 17.42
C LEU A 74 -24.35 -10.37 18.62
N ARG A 75 -23.85 -9.18 18.96
CA ARG A 75 -22.98 -9.00 20.13
C ARG A 75 -23.72 -9.17 21.45
N LEU A 76 -25.04 -8.99 21.47
CA LEU A 76 -25.88 -9.21 22.66
C LEU A 76 -25.99 -10.70 22.97
N THR A 77 -26.16 -11.54 21.95
CA THR A 77 -26.26 -13.00 22.08
C THR A 77 -24.90 -13.69 22.11
N HIS A 78 -23.94 -13.22 21.31
CA HIS A 78 -22.60 -13.80 21.15
C HIS A 78 -21.52 -12.72 21.26
N ARG A 79 -20.96 -12.54 22.46
CA ARG A 79 -20.03 -11.44 22.80
C ARG A 79 -18.80 -11.28 21.88
N ASN A 80 -18.35 -12.37 21.24
CA ASN A 80 -17.14 -12.40 20.43
C ASN A 80 -17.37 -12.63 18.93
N GLN A 81 -18.64 -12.59 18.45
CA GLN A 81 -18.93 -12.79 17.04
C GLN A 81 -18.34 -11.66 16.19
N ILE A 82 -17.60 -12.03 15.15
CA ILE A 82 -17.10 -11.10 14.13
C ILE A 82 -18.06 -11.16 12.94
N ILE A 83 -18.17 -10.07 12.20
CA ILE A 83 -18.87 -10.05 10.93
C ILE A 83 -18.24 -11.10 9.99
N SER A 84 -19.03 -12.09 9.59
CA SER A 84 -18.58 -13.13 8.68
C SER A 84 -18.54 -12.59 7.24
N TYR A 85 -17.60 -13.08 6.43
CA TYR A 85 -17.52 -12.68 5.03
C TYR A 85 -18.69 -13.25 4.22
N GLU A 86 -19.21 -14.41 4.61
CA GLU A 86 -20.40 -15.04 4.02
C GLU A 86 -21.64 -14.14 4.17
N ALA A 87 -21.80 -13.49 5.32
CA ALA A 87 -22.89 -12.54 5.53
C ALA A 87 -22.77 -11.33 4.58
N ILE A 88 -21.55 -10.80 4.41
CA ILE A 88 -21.27 -9.69 3.50
C ILE A 88 -21.51 -10.10 2.04
N GLU A 89 -21.05 -11.28 1.65
CA GLU A 89 -21.23 -11.84 0.31
C GLU A 89 -22.71 -12.08 0.00
N THR A 90 -23.48 -12.59 0.96
CA THR A 90 -24.92 -12.79 0.82
C THR A 90 -25.65 -11.46 0.61
N ILE A 91 -25.32 -10.42 1.38
CA ILE A 91 -25.88 -9.07 1.18
C ILE A 91 -25.52 -8.54 -0.21
N ALA A 92 -24.27 -8.72 -0.64
CA ALA A 92 -23.80 -8.25 -1.94
C ALA A 92 -24.49 -8.96 -3.11
N LEU A 93 -24.72 -10.28 -3.00
CA LEU A 93 -25.41 -11.08 -4.03
C LEU A 93 -26.88 -10.69 -4.18
N ASN A 94 -27.54 -10.35 -3.07
CA ASN A 94 -28.97 -9.99 -3.05
C ASN A 94 -29.23 -8.48 -3.17
N SER A 95 -28.19 -7.68 -3.39
CA SER A 95 -28.31 -6.23 -3.49
C SER A 95 -28.24 -5.76 -4.94
N ASP A 96 -29.16 -4.89 -5.34
CA ASP A 96 -29.17 -4.28 -6.67
C ASP A 96 -28.09 -3.21 -6.88
N ASN A 97 -27.40 -2.79 -5.81
CA ASN A 97 -26.35 -1.79 -5.89
C ASN A 97 -25.19 -2.26 -6.81
N PRO A 98 -24.92 -1.55 -7.93
CA PRO A 98 -23.91 -1.96 -8.91
C PRO A 98 -22.49 -1.95 -8.36
N ALA A 99 -22.23 -1.22 -7.26
CA ALA A 99 -20.93 -1.19 -6.60
C ALA A 99 -20.45 -2.60 -6.22
N PHE A 100 -21.35 -3.52 -5.86
CA PHE A 100 -21.01 -4.91 -5.53
C PHE A 100 -20.46 -5.72 -6.71
N ARG A 101 -20.75 -5.32 -7.95
CA ARG A 101 -20.19 -5.97 -9.15
C ARG A 101 -18.78 -5.48 -9.49
N SER A 102 -18.32 -4.41 -8.82
CA SER A 102 -17.02 -3.79 -9.09
C SER A 102 -15.83 -4.70 -8.74
N ALA A 103 -14.73 -4.54 -9.47
CA ALA A 103 -13.46 -5.19 -9.11
C ALA A 103 -12.94 -4.72 -7.73
N ARG A 104 -13.29 -3.50 -7.34
CA ARG A 104 -12.94 -2.91 -6.04
C ARG A 104 -13.56 -3.70 -4.89
N PHE A 105 -14.86 -4.00 -4.98
CA PHE A 105 -15.55 -4.83 -4.00
C PHE A 105 -14.94 -6.23 -3.92
N ARG A 106 -14.76 -6.91 -5.07
CA ARG A 106 -14.20 -8.27 -5.11
C ARG A 106 -12.84 -8.35 -4.43
N ARG A 107 -11.93 -7.41 -4.72
CA ARG A 107 -10.60 -7.35 -4.07
C ARG A 107 -10.71 -7.10 -2.57
N ALA A 108 -11.62 -6.22 -2.14
CA ALA A 108 -11.87 -5.98 -0.73
C ALA A 108 -12.36 -7.26 -0.04
N LEU A 109 -13.37 -7.94 -0.60
CA LEU A 109 -13.95 -9.17 -0.04
C LEU A 109 -12.92 -10.29 0.07
N ILE A 110 -12.10 -10.52 -0.97
CA ILE A 110 -11.00 -11.51 -0.93
C ILE A 110 -10.02 -11.21 0.21
N SER A 111 -9.67 -9.93 0.39
CA SER A 111 -8.78 -9.51 1.47
C SER A 111 -9.40 -9.78 2.85
N TYR A 112 -10.69 -9.47 3.01
CA TYR A 112 -11.41 -9.71 4.26
C TYR A 112 -11.60 -11.20 4.54
N ARG A 113 -11.86 -12.03 3.53
CA ARG A 113 -11.93 -13.49 3.68
C ARG A 113 -10.60 -14.07 4.18
N ARG A 114 -9.46 -13.56 3.70
CA ARG A 114 -8.12 -14.05 4.08
C ARG A 114 -7.65 -13.54 5.44
N PHE A 115 -7.97 -12.29 5.79
CA PHE A 115 -7.35 -11.61 6.92
C PHE A 115 -8.33 -11.10 7.97
N GLY A 116 -9.62 -11.07 7.66
CA GLY A 116 -10.68 -10.50 8.50
C GLY A 116 -10.32 -9.10 8.99
N MET A 117 -10.44 -8.90 10.30
CA MET A 117 -10.08 -7.65 10.98
C MET A 117 -8.58 -7.53 11.31
N LYS A 118 -7.72 -8.34 10.72
CA LYS A 118 -6.25 -8.25 10.88
C LYS A 118 -5.58 -8.12 9.51
N PRO A 119 -5.91 -7.06 8.74
CA PRO A 119 -5.43 -6.91 7.37
C PRO A 119 -3.90 -6.80 7.33
N LEU A 120 -3.30 -7.33 6.26
CA LEU A 120 -1.85 -7.21 6.03
C LEU A 120 -1.41 -5.75 5.92
N ARG A 121 -2.25 -4.91 5.31
CA ARG A 121 -2.11 -3.46 5.27
C ARG A 121 -3.45 -2.84 5.65
N PRO A 122 -3.56 -2.19 6.83
CA PRO A 122 -4.73 -1.38 7.12
C PRO A 122 -4.83 -0.26 6.07
N THR A 123 -6.03 0.16 5.72
CA THR A 123 -6.23 1.28 4.78
C THR A 123 -5.60 2.56 5.32
N GLY A 124 -5.55 2.72 6.65
CA GLY A 124 -5.14 3.95 7.31
C GLY A 124 -6.22 5.02 7.28
N TRP A 125 -7.42 4.69 6.77
CA TRP A 125 -8.52 5.63 6.62
C TRP A 125 -9.34 5.66 7.90
N THR A 126 -9.60 6.87 8.38
CA THR A 126 -10.51 7.12 9.48
C THR A 126 -11.95 7.20 8.98
N LEU A 127 -12.91 7.19 9.90
CA LEU A 127 -14.31 7.46 9.55
C LEU A 127 -14.48 8.85 8.89
N LYS A 128 -13.68 9.83 9.31
CA LYS A 128 -13.69 11.18 8.73
C LYS A 128 -13.28 11.18 7.26
N ASP A 129 -12.25 10.41 6.92
CA ASP A 129 -11.81 10.25 5.54
C ASP A 129 -12.88 9.54 4.71
N ALA A 130 -13.50 8.50 5.26
CA ALA A 130 -14.58 7.79 4.60
C ALA A 130 -15.79 8.71 4.31
N VAL A 131 -16.17 9.58 5.26
CA VAL A 131 -17.23 10.58 5.07
C VAL A 131 -16.85 11.63 4.03
N TYR A 132 -15.60 12.11 4.05
CA TYR A 132 -15.10 13.05 3.06
C TYR A 132 -15.19 12.46 1.64
N TYR A 133 -14.75 11.22 1.45
CA TYR A 133 -14.83 10.54 0.17
C TYR A 133 -16.25 10.20 -0.26
N ALA A 134 -17.13 9.83 0.67
CA ALA A 134 -18.54 9.58 0.34
C ALA A 134 -19.21 10.87 -0.20
N ARG A 135 -19.02 11.99 0.50
CA ARG A 135 -19.57 13.31 0.11
C ARG A 135 -18.99 13.84 -1.20
N ASN A 136 -17.70 13.63 -1.44
CA ASN A 136 -17.00 14.18 -2.60
C ASN A 136 -16.73 13.12 -3.69
N SER A 137 -17.37 11.95 -3.62
CA SER A 137 -17.09 10.82 -4.49
C SER A 137 -17.20 11.18 -5.98
N PHE A 138 -18.21 11.96 -6.34
CA PHE A 138 -18.42 12.48 -7.69
C PHE A 138 -17.23 13.33 -8.17
N TYR A 139 -16.86 14.37 -7.41
CA TYR A 139 -15.77 15.28 -7.78
C TYR A 139 -14.41 14.58 -7.84
N ILE A 140 -14.17 13.65 -6.91
CA ILE A 140 -12.94 12.86 -6.89
C ILE A 140 -12.89 11.95 -8.12
N HIS A 141 -14.01 11.33 -8.50
CA HIS A 141 -14.08 10.50 -9.69
C HIS A 141 -13.82 11.30 -10.96
N GLU A 142 -14.43 12.48 -11.11
CA GLU A 142 -14.15 13.37 -12.23
C GLU A 142 -12.69 13.83 -12.28
N ALA A 143 -12.13 14.22 -11.14
CA ALA A 143 -10.73 14.66 -11.06
C ALA A 143 -9.76 13.55 -11.48
N VAL A 144 -10.00 12.32 -11.01
CA VAL A 144 -9.19 11.16 -11.41
C VAL A 144 -9.31 10.89 -12.90
N LYS A 145 -10.54 10.89 -13.43
CA LYS A 145 -10.79 10.67 -14.86
C LYS A 145 -10.00 11.66 -15.72
N LYS A 146 -10.06 12.96 -15.39
CA LYS A 146 -9.30 14.03 -16.07
C LYS A 146 -7.78 13.89 -15.98
N CYS A 147 -7.25 13.19 -14.97
CA CYS A 147 -5.81 12.97 -14.82
C CYS A 147 -5.31 11.69 -15.50
N THR A 148 -6.22 10.76 -15.83
CA THR A 148 -5.88 9.45 -16.39
C THR A 148 -6.24 9.29 -17.86
N GLU A 149 -7.17 10.09 -18.35
CA GLU A 149 -7.57 10.22 -19.77
C GLU A 149 -7.02 11.53 -20.33
#